data_AF-A0A317E4B2-F1
#
_entry.id   AF-A0A317E4B2-F1
#
_cell.length_a   1.000
_cell.length_b   1.000
_cell.length_c   1.000
_cell.angle_alpha   90.00
_cell.angle_beta   90.00
_cell.angle_gamma   90.00
#
_symmetry.space_group_name_H-M   'P 1'
#
loop_
_entity.id
_entity.type
_entity.pdbx_description
1 polymer ?
#
loop_
_entity_poly.entity_id
_entity_poly.type
_entity_poly.pdbx_seq_one_letter_code
_entity_poly.pdbx_strand_id
1 'polypeptide(L)'
;MALDVKIMTFVSNFDGAGPGHSAIAVGNIAYSFENVGGGWLQASSGWKALEITGYMKANEHRPILMQYLKASVIPGYVVEYVQKSSARDDDYIGSGVCSTQVSRAVNYALPEGVIFDPKGIDTPFGVFHCARRLGLVAREEYFWPGKANMPVLRWASIVNTLKSDYPGVLGKPGEAGKLDISR
;
A
#
# COMPACT_ATOMS: atom_id res chain seq x y z
N MET A 1 17.44 3.85 15.85
CA MET A 1 17.11 4.15 14.44
C MET A 1 15.75 4.81 14.40
N ALA A 2 15.58 5.91 13.67
CA ALA A 2 14.27 6.53 13.51
C ALA A 2 13.37 5.57 12.72
N LEU A 3 12.13 5.37 13.18
CA LEU A 3 11.14 4.59 12.43
C LEU A 3 10.70 5.40 11.21
N ASP A 4 10.64 4.77 10.05
CA ASP A 4 10.16 5.37 8.81
C ASP A 4 8.75 4.86 8.47
N VAL A 5 7.95 5.71 7.83
CA VAL A 5 6.61 5.36 7.35
C VAL A 5 6.67 5.08 5.86
N LYS A 6 6.06 3.98 5.42
CA LYS A 6 6.00 3.57 4.01
C LYS A 6 4.56 3.31 3.61
N ILE A 7 4.13 3.85 2.48
CA ILE A 7 2.92 3.37 1.81
C ILE A 7 3.33 2.23 0.88
N MET A 8 2.63 1.11 0.96
CA MET A 8 2.80 -0.03 0.08
C MET A 8 1.58 -0.15 -0.82
N THR A 9 1.73 0.19 -2.09
CA THR A 9 0.69 0.05 -3.11
C THR A 9 0.96 -1.21 -3.91
N PHE A 10 0.09 -2.19 -3.80
CA PHE A 10 0.16 -3.41 -4.59
C PHE A 10 -0.70 -3.23 -5.84
N VAL A 11 -0.07 -3.33 -7.01
CA VAL A 11 -0.74 -3.05 -8.28
C VAL A 11 -1.57 -4.24 -8.69
N SER A 12 -2.87 -3.99 -8.90
CA SER A 12 -3.91 -4.98 -9.23
C SER A 12 -4.13 -6.06 -8.17
N ASN A 13 -5.29 -6.71 -8.23
CA ASN A 13 -5.57 -7.91 -7.44
C ASN A 13 -5.11 -9.15 -8.20
N PHE A 14 -5.59 -10.32 -7.79
CA PHE A 14 -5.34 -11.57 -8.50
C PHE A 14 -5.73 -11.42 -9.99
N ASP A 15 -4.94 -12.03 -10.88
CA ASP A 15 -5.10 -11.97 -12.33
C ASP A 15 -4.91 -10.59 -13.02
N GLY A 16 -4.40 -9.58 -12.33
CA GLY A 16 -4.28 -8.24 -12.93
C GLY A 16 -5.60 -7.48 -12.96
N ALA A 17 -6.63 -7.97 -12.26
CA ALA A 17 -7.94 -7.36 -12.19
C ALA A 17 -8.06 -6.38 -11.01
N GLY A 18 -8.84 -5.31 -11.18
CA GLY A 18 -9.22 -4.41 -10.09
C GLY A 18 -8.10 -3.48 -9.59
N PRO A 19 -8.40 -2.66 -8.56
CA PRO A 19 -7.58 -1.51 -8.18
C PRO A 19 -6.34 -1.88 -7.33
N GLY A 20 -6.20 -3.16 -6.97
CA GLY A 20 -5.12 -3.67 -6.13
C GLY A 20 -5.37 -3.53 -4.64
N HIS A 21 -4.30 -3.34 -3.87
CA HIS A 21 -4.36 -3.24 -2.41
C HIS A 21 -3.41 -2.18 -1.85
N SER A 22 -3.77 -1.60 -0.70
CA SER A 22 -2.90 -0.68 0.04
C SER A 22 -2.58 -1.24 1.43
N ALA A 23 -1.34 -1.06 1.85
CA ALA A 23 -0.93 -1.23 3.24
C ALA A 23 -0.03 -0.05 3.65
N ILE A 24 0.15 0.13 4.95
CA ILE A 24 1.08 1.10 5.52
C ILE A 24 2.08 0.37 6.40
N ALA A 25 3.36 0.70 6.31
CA ALA A 25 4.38 0.12 7.16
C ALA A 25 5.03 1.18 8.04
N VAL A 26 5.34 0.81 9.28
CA VAL A 26 6.13 1.60 10.22
C VAL A 26 7.34 0.78 10.64
N GLY A 27 8.55 1.25 10.29
CA GLY A 27 9.75 0.44 10.42
C GLY A 27 9.64 -0.86 9.63
N ASN A 28 9.72 -2.00 10.33
CA ASN A 28 9.67 -3.34 9.72
C ASN A 28 8.31 -4.04 9.81
N ILE A 29 7.27 -3.35 10.30
CA ILE A 29 5.92 -3.92 10.43
C ILE A 29 5.01 -3.28 9.39
N ALA A 30 4.38 -4.11 8.57
CA ALA A 30 3.30 -3.75 7.65
C ALA A 30 1.94 -3.97 8.31
N TYR A 31 1.09 -2.95 8.24
CA TYR A 31 -0.30 -2.96 8.65
C TYR A 31 -1.18 -2.98 7.41
N SER A 32 -1.95 -4.06 7.27
CA SER A 32 -2.87 -4.31 6.17
C SER A 32 -4.29 -4.36 6.72
N PHE A 33 -5.24 -3.70 6.07
CA PHE A 33 -6.65 -3.79 6.44
C PHE A 33 -7.38 -4.67 5.44
N GLU A 34 -7.89 -5.82 5.88
CA GLU A 34 -8.39 -6.90 5.05
C GLU A 34 -9.69 -7.47 5.61
N ASN A 35 -10.45 -8.15 4.75
CA ASN A 35 -11.59 -8.94 5.19
C ASN A 35 -11.10 -10.11 6.05
N VAL A 36 -11.33 -10.03 7.35
CA VAL A 36 -11.23 -11.17 8.26
C VAL A 36 -12.64 -11.71 8.44
N GLY A 37 -12.87 -12.95 8.01
CA GLY A 37 -14.15 -13.61 8.19
C GLY A 37 -14.43 -13.84 9.67
N GLY A 38 -15.07 -12.89 10.33
CA GLY A 38 -15.58 -13.00 11.69
C GLY A 38 -17.08 -13.25 11.68
N GLY A 39 -17.54 -14.28 12.38
CA GLY A 39 -18.97 -14.43 12.67
C GLY A 39 -19.43 -13.36 13.67
N TRP A 40 -20.76 -13.20 13.82
CA TRP A 40 -21.43 -12.19 14.66
C TRP A 40 -20.99 -12.07 16.13
N LEU A 41 -20.12 -12.95 16.63
CA LEU A 41 -19.70 -13.05 18.04
C LEU A 41 -18.18 -12.97 18.26
N GLN A 42 -17.38 -12.65 17.23
CA GLN A 42 -15.93 -12.52 17.35
C GLN A 42 -15.47 -11.15 16.88
N ALA A 43 -14.60 -10.51 17.68
CA ALA A 43 -13.89 -9.31 17.26
C ALA A 43 -13.17 -9.59 15.92
N SER A 44 -13.41 -8.71 14.95
CA SER A 44 -13.16 -8.92 13.53
C SER A 44 -12.44 -7.74 12.88
N SER A 45 -11.69 -6.96 13.66
CA SER A 45 -10.94 -5.83 13.13
C SER A 45 -10.18 -6.23 11.87
N GLY A 46 -10.35 -5.45 10.81
CA GLY A 46 -9.71 -5.72 9.52
C GLY A 46 -8.20 -5.64 9.57
N TRP A 47 -7.61 -5.05 10.62
CA TRP A 47 -6.17 -4.85 10.71
C TRP A 47 -5.40 -6.14 10.99
N LYS A 48 -4.43 -6.43 10.12
CA LYS A 48 -3.38 -7.42 10.31
C LYS A 48 -2.04 -6.71 10.38
N ALA A 49 -1.22 -7.08 11.35
CA ALA A 49 0.17 -6.62 11.50
C ALA A 49 1.11 -7.78 11.18
N LEU A 50 1.99 -7.59 10.19
CA LEU A 50 2.92 -8.61 9.71
C LEU A 50 4.31 -7.99 9.53
N GLU A 51 5.36 -8.80 9.62
CA GLU A 51 6.70 -8.37 9.22
C GLU A 51 6.70 -8.08 7.71
N ILE A 52 7.33 -6.96 7.31
CA ILE A 52 7.21 -6.43 5.95
C ILE A 52 7.72 -7.39 4.87
N THR A 53 8.83 -8.09 5.12
CA THR A 53 9.41 -9.05 4.18
C THR A 53 8.47 -10.24 3.98
N GLY A 54 7.93 -10.80 5.07
CA GLY A 54 6.93 -11.86 5.04
C GLY A 54 5.66 -11.42 4.30
N TYR A 55 5.23 -10.18 4.53
CA TYR A 55 4.05 -9.63 3.85
C TYR A 55 4.29 -9.39 2.35
N MET A 56 5.46 -8.90 1.96
CA MET A 56 5.86 -8.76 0.55
C MET A 56 5.91 -10.12 -0.14
N LYS A 57 6.47 -11.14 0.52
CA LYS A 57 6.54 -12.51 -0.01
C LYS A 57 5.15 -13.13 -0.21
N ALA A 58 4.24 -12.97 0.76
CA ALA A 58 2.85 -13.44 0.63
C ALA A 58 2.12 -12.79 -0.56
N ASN A 59 2.62 -11.66 -1.04
CA ASN A 59 2.06 -10.86 -2.13
C ASN A 59 2.97 -10.80 -3.37
N GLU A 60 3.87 -11.76 -3.55
CA GLU A 60 4.85 -11.75 -4.63
C GLU A 60 4.24 -11.81 -6.05
N HIS A 61 2.98 -12.24 -6.16
CA HIS A 61 2.23 -12.35 -7.39
C HIS A 61 1.82 -10.99 -8.00
N ARG A 62 2.10 -9.87 -7.33
CA ARG A 62 1.74 -8.53 -7.78
C ARG A 62 2.92 -7.55 -7.60
N PRO A 63 3.07 -6.55 -8.48
CA PRO A 63 4.05 -5.49 -8.27
C PRO A 63 3.73 -4.68 -7.01
N ILE A 64 4.76 -4.21 -6.34
CA ILE A 64 4.69 -3.42 -5.12
C ILE A 64 5.39 -2.09 -5.39
N LEU A 65 4.64 -1.00 -5.28
CA LEU A 65 5.16 0.36 -5.32
C LEU A 65 5.28 0.84 -3.89
N MET A 66 6.50 1.04 -3.42
CA MET A 66 6.77 1.45 -2.05
C MET A 66 7.15 2.93 -2.03
N GLN A 67 6.40 3.74 -1.27
CA GLN A 67 6.67 5.15 -1.09
C GLN A 67 7.13 5.41 0.34
N TYR A 68 8.38 5.83 0.50
CA TYR A 68 8.94 6.23 1.78
C TYR A 68 8.53 7.67 2.03
N LEU A 69 7.85 7.92 3.15
CA LEU A 69 7.31 9.23 3.46
C LEU A 69 8.34 10.09 4.19
N LYS A 70 8.24 11.42 4.00
CA LYS A 70 9.05 12.42 4.70
C LYS A 70 8.75 12.41 6.19
N ALA A 71 9.68 12.98 6.98
CA ALA A 71 9.57 13.08 8.43
C ALA A 71 8.34 13.88 8.94
N SER A 72 7.65 14.61 8.05
CA SER A 72 6.37 15.26 8.35
C SER A 72 5.24 14.27 8.63
N VAL A 73 5.39 12.99 8.28
CA VAL A 73 4.45 11.92 8.62
C VAL A 73 4.98 11.20 9.85
N ILE A 74 4.33 11.40 11.00
CA ILE A 74 4.84 10.96 12.30
C ILE A 74 4.52 9.47 12.52
N PRO A 75 5.53 8.58 12.63
CA PRO A 75 5.28 7.13 12.74
C PRO A 75 4.44 6.72 13.94
N GLY A 76 4.62 7.39 15.09
CA GLY A 76 3.85 7.11 16.30
C GLY A 76 2.35 7.30 16.11
N TYR A 77 1.94 8.33 15.36
CA TYR A 77 0.53 8.61 15.08
C TYR A 77 -0.08 7.62 14.08
N VAL A 78 0.70 7.09 13.14
CA VAL A 78 0.24 5.99 12.29
C VAL A 78 -0.12 4.77 13.15
N VAL A 79 0.79 4.37 14.05
CA VAL A 79 0.57 3.22 14.94
C VAL A 79 -0.61 3.46 15.88
N GLU A 80 -0.73 4.67 16.44
CA GLU A 80 -1.84 5.07 17.30
C GLU A 80 -3.19 4.97 16.57
N TYR A 81 -3.27 5.42 15.31
CA TYR A 81 -4.47 5.30 14.51
C TYR A 81 -4.88 3.83 14.32
N VAL A 82 -3.93 2.97 13.93
CA VAL A 82 -4.18 1.53 13.74
C VAL A 82 -4.69 0.90 15.03
N GLN A 83 -4.04 1.18 16.17
CA GLN A 83 -4.46 0.65 17.47
C GLN A 83 -5.87 1.12 17.85
N LYS A 84 -6.18 2.41 17.65
CA LYS A 84 -7.52 2.96 17.93
C LYS A 84 -8.58 2.35 17.00
N SER A 85 -8.26 2.15 15.73
CA SER A 85 -9.14 1.51 14.75
C SER A 85 -9.39 0.05 15.10
N SER A 86 -8.37 -0.70 15.51
CA SER A 86 -8.52 -2.06 16.03
C SER A 86 -9.32 -2.12 17.33
N ALA A 87 -9.11 -1.19 18.26
CA ALA A 87 -9.85 -1.15 19.52
C ALA A 87 -11.34 -0.83 19.34
N ARG A 88 -11.71 -0.13 18.26
CA ARG A 88 -13.11 0.08 17.84
C ARG A 88 -13.71 -1.11 17.10
N ASP A 89 -12.90 -2.13 16.83
CA ASP A 89 -13.27 -3.26 15.97
C ASP A 89 -13.68 -2.84 14.56
N ASP A 90 -13.01 -1.82 13.99
CA ASP A 90 -13.28 -1.37 12.62
C ASP A 90 -13.12 -2.57 11.65
N ASP A 91 -14.19 -2.93 10.95
CA ASP A 91 -14.28 -4.08 10.04
C ASP A 91 -14.12 -3.70 8.56
N TYR A 92 -13.80 -4.70 7.74
CA TYR A 92 -13.72 -4.53 6.30
C TYR A 92 -15.11 -4.39 5.69
N ILE A 93 -15.30 -3.40 4.80
CA ILE A 93 -16.59 -2.94 4.23
C ILE A 93 -17.28 -1.93 5.15
N GLY A 94 -17.62 -2.27 6.39
CA GLY A 94 -18.36 -1.39 7.28
C GLY A 94 -17.59 -0.11 7.62
N SER A 95 -16.31 -0.26 7.96
CA SER A 95 -15.44 0.86 8.33
C SER A 95 -14.60 1.38 7.16
N GLY A 96 -14.77 0.82 5.97
CA GLY A 96 -14.00 1.12 4.75
C GLY A 96 -13.18 -0.07 4.26
N VAL A 97 -12.36 0.18 3.25
CA VAL A 97 -11.46 -0.82 2.64
C VAL A 97 -10.00 -0.48 2.91
N CYS A 98 -9.08 -1.30 2.42
CA CYS A 98 -7.63 -1.17 2.64
C CYS A 98 -7.09 0.24 2.37
N SER A 99 -7.44 0.81 1.22
CA SER A 99 -7.03 2.16 0.82
C SER A 99 -7.62 3.25 1.72
N THR A 100 -8.90 3.16 2.10
CA THR A 100 -9.53 4.11 3.03
C THR A 100 -8.81 4.15 4.36
N GLN A 101 -8.49 2.97 4.90
CA GLN A 101 -7.85 2.86 6.20
C GLN A 101 -6.38 3.33 6.15
N VAL A 102 -5.67 3.09 5.05
CA VAL A 102 -4.34 3.69 4.82
C VAL A 102 -4.42 5.22 4.69
N SER A 103 -5.37 5.76 3.92
CA SER A 103 -5.57 7.21 3.78
C SER A 103 -5.78 7.87 5.14
N ARG A 104 -6.65 7.29 5.98
CA ARG A 104 -6.94 7.80 7.33
C ARG A 104 -5.73 7.69 8.25
N ALA A 105 -4.98 6.59 8.20
CA ALA A 105 -3.77 6.42 8.99
C ALA A 105 -2.69 7.46 8.62
N VAL A 106 -2.50 7.74 7.33
CA VAL A 106 -1.59 8.80 6.87
C VAL A 106 -2.12 10.17 7.29
N ASN A 107 -3.40 10.45 7.09
CA ASN A 107 -4.02 11.72 7.48
C ASN A 107 -3.86 12.00 8.99
N TYR A 108 -4.04 10.98 9.82
CA TYR A 108 -3.89 11.08 11.27
C TYR A 108 -2.46 11.42 11.71
N ALA A 109 -1.48 11.08 10.88
CA ALA A 109 -0.06 11.30 11.15
C ALA A 109 0.51 12.58 10.53
N LEU A 110 -0.32 13.38 9.85
CA LEU A 110 0.08 14.64 9.24
C LEU A 110 -0.08 15.82 10.21
N PRO A 111 0.69 16.91 10.01
CA PRO A 111 0.49 18.14 10.77
C PRO A 111 -0.88 18.75 10.49
N GLU A 112 -1.36 19.53 11.45
CA GLU A 112 -2.60 20.30 11.32
C GLU A 112 -2.59 21.18 10.06
N GLY A 113 -3.69 21.16 9.31
CA GLY A 113 -3.84 21.92 8.06
C GLY A 113 -3.41 21.18 6.78
N VAL A 114 -2.81 19.98 6.87
CA VAL A 114 -2.58 19.12 5.69
C VAL A 114 -3.59 17.98 5.69
N ILE A 115 -4.40 17.90 4.63
CA ILE A 115 -5.44 16.87 4.49
C ILE A 115 -5.00 15.85 3.44
N PHE A 116 -4.88 14.58 3.84
CA PHE A 116 -4.67 13.46 2.94
C PHE A 116 -6.00 13.01 2.34
N ASP A 117 -6.41 13.68 1.27
CA ASP A 117 -7.65 13.41 0.54
C ASP A 117 -7.35 12.89 -0.87
N PRO A 118 -7.28 11.58 -1.10
CA PRO A 118 -7.15 11.03 -2.44
C PRO A 118 -8.44 11.29 -3.22
N LYS A 119 -8.37 12.19 -4.21
CA LYS A 119 -9.51 12.54 -5.07
C LYS A 119 -10.21 11.30 -5.65
N GLY A 120 -11.51 11.16 -5.39
CA GLY A 120 -12.36 10.09 -5.92
C GLY A 120 -12.68 9.02 -4.86
N ILE A 121 -12.74 7.75 -5.28
CA ILE A 121 -12.79 6.62 -4.35
C ILE A 121 -11.37 6.40 -3.83
N ASP A 122 -11.22 6.22 -2.50
CA ASP A 122 -10.01 5.69 -1.87
C ASP A 122 -9.65 4.36 -2.54
N THR A 123 -8.80 4.43 -3.54
CA THR A 123 -8.22 3.28 -4.23
C THR A 123 -6.72 3.27 -3.98
N PRO A 124 -6.05 2.12 -4.09
CA PRO A 124 -4.60 2.07 -3.97
C PRO A 124 -3.87 3.03 -4.92
N PHE A 125 -4.42 3.23 -6.13
CA PHE A 125 -4.01 4.28 -7.05
C PHE A 125 -4.16 5.69 -6.44
N GLY A 126 -5.34 6.00 -5.90
CA GLY A 126 -5.64 7.31 -5.31
C GLY A 126 -4.70 7.65 -4.15
N VAL A 127 -4.47 6.70 -3.25
CA VAL A 127 -3.53 6.84 -2.11
C VAL A 127 -2.12 7.16 -2.62
N PHE A 128 -1.63 6.37 -3.58
CA PHE A 128 -0.28 6.51 -4.14
C PHE A 128 -0.05 7.90 -4.76
N HIS A 129 -1.00 8.38 -5.56
CA HIS A 129 -0.89 9.70 -6.21
C HIS A 129 -1.19 10.86 -5.28
N CYS A 130 -2.01 10.66 -4.24
CA CYS A 130 -2.24 11.66 -3.20
C CYS A 130 -0.94 11.99 -2.46
N ALA A 131 -0.18 10.96 -2.05
CA ALA A 131 1.11 11.14 -1.39
C ALA A 131 2.10 11.92 -2.26
N ARG A 132 2.16 11.61 -3.57
CA ARG A 132 2.98 12.36 -4.54
C ARG A 132 2.53 13.81 -4.67
N ARG A 133 1.24 14.04 -4.88
CA ARG A 133 0.65 15.37 -5.09
C ARG A 133 0.89 16.31 -3.90
N LEU A 134 0.81 15.77 -2.69
CA LEU A 134 1.07 16.51 -1.45
C LEU A 134 2.58 16.65 -1.16
N GLY A 135 3.46 16.11 -2.00
CA GLY A 135 4.90 16.18 -1.81
C GLY A 135 5.38 15.44 -0.55
N LEU A 136 4.64 14.43 -0.09
CA LEU A 136 4.94 13.67 1.12
C LEU A 136 6.00 12.59 0.89
N VAL A 137 6.29 12.24 -0.36
CA VAL A 137 7.19 11.17 -0.73
C VAL A 137 8.64 11.66 -0.72
N ALA A 138 9.50 11.01 0.05
CA ALA A 138 10.94 11.24 0.10
C ALA A 138 11.67 10.44 -0.99
N ARG A 139 11.29 9.18 -1.18
CA ARG A 139 11.80 8.28 -2.22
C ARG A 139 10.80 7.16 -2.52
N GLU A 140 10.97 6.53 -3.67
CA GLU A 140 10.10 5.44 -4.13
C GLU A 140 10.94 4.25 -4.59
N GLU A 141 10.43 3.06 -4.34
CA GLU A 141 11.01 1.79 -4.79
C GLU A 141 9.95 0.93 -5.48
N TYR A 142 10.42 0.03 -6.33
CA TYR A 142 9.60 -0.90 -7.09
C TYR A 142 10.07 -2.33 -6.84
N PHE A 143 9.14 -3.21 -6.47
CA PHE A 143 9.42 -4.63 -6.26
C PHE A 143 8.42 -5.49 -7.03
N TRP A 144 8.89 -6.59 -7.64
CA TRP A 144 8.00 -7.64 -8.14
C TRP A 144 8.65 -9.02 -7.98
N PRO A 145 8.68 -9.57 -6.75
CA PRO A 145 9.44 -10.79 -6.47
C PRO A 145 9.00 -11.98 -7.31
N GLY A 146 7.69 -12.12 -7.59
CA GLY A 146 7.13 -13.21 -8.39
C GLY A 146 7.06 -12.95 -9.89
N LYS A 147 7.71 -11.89 -10.43
CA LYS A 147 7.64 -11.54 -11.88
C LYS A 147 8.00 -12.72 -12.78
N ALA A 148 9.07 -13.45 -12.45
CA ALA A 148 9.61 -14.52 -13.28
C ALA A 148 8.65 -15.71 -13.47
N ASN A 149 7.74 -15.91 -12.52
CA ASN A 149 6.78 -17.01 -12.54
C ASN A 149 5.42 -16.60 -13.13
N MET A 150 5.32 -15.38 -13.67
CA MET A 150 4.05 -14.80 -14.10
C MET A 150 3.62 -15.32 -15.49
N PRO A 151 2.39 -15.83 -15.66
CA PRO A 151 1.84 -16.11 -16.98
C PRO A 151 1.85 -14.86 -17.86
N VAL A 152 2.18 -15.01 -19.13
CA VAL A 152 2.48 -13.91 -20.07
C VAL A 152 1.29 -12.94 -20.23
N LEU A 153 0.08 -13.46 -20.35
CA LEU A 153 -1.13 -12.64 -20.49
C LEU A 153 -1.40 -11.81 -19.23
N ARG A 154 -1.22 -12.43 -18.06
CA ARG A 154 -1.37 -11.77 -16.76
C ARG A 154 -0.30 -10.69 -16.58
N TRP A 155 0.95 -11.01 -16.93
CA TRP A 155 2.05 -10.05 -16.95
C TRP A 155 1.73 -8.84 -17.83
N ALA A 156 1.26 -9.07 -19.06
CA ALA A 156 0.92 -7.99 -19.99
C ALA A 156 -0.20 -7.09 -19.46
N SER A 157 -1.23 -7.67 -18.85
CA SER A 157 -2.32 -6.93 -18.19
C SER A 157 -1.78 -6.00 -17.09
N ILE A 158 -1.00 -6.55 -16.15
CA ILE A 158 -0.43 -5.80 -15.04
C ILE A 158 0.53 -4.70 -15.53
N VAL A 159 1.34 -4.99 -16.55
CA VAL A 159 2.23 -3.99 -17.16
C VAL A 159 1.45 -2.86 -17.82
N ASN A 160 0.33 -3.15 -18.46
CA ASN A 160 -0.53 -2.10 -19.02
C ASN A 160 -1.11 -1.21 -17.92
N THR A 161 -1.56 -1.78 -16.80
CA THR A 161 -1.97 -1.02 -15.60
C THR A 161 -0.82 -0.16 -15.09
N LEU A 162 0.38 -0.71 -14.94
CA LEU A 162 1.56 0.05 -14.51
C LEU A 162 1.87 1.23 -15.45
N LYS A 163 1.81 1.03 -16.76
CA LYS A 163 2.07 2.09 -17.76
C LYS A 163 1.01 3.19 -17.74
N SER A 164 -0.27 2.79 -17.65
CA SER A 164 -1.41 3.71 -17.65
C SER A 164 -1.49 4.50 -16.35
N ASP A 165 -1.47 3.80 -15.22
CA ASP A 165 -1.89 4.33 -13.94
C ASP A 165 -0.69 4.80 -13.10
N TYR A 166 0.51 4.29 -13.40
CA TYR A 166 1.73 4.60 -12.66
C TYR A 166 2.86 5.03 -13.61
N PRO A 167 2.65 6.05 -14.46
CA PRO A 167 3.63 6.45 -15.46
C PRO A 167 4.96 6.82 -14.79
N GLY A 168 6.06 6.40 -15.42
CA GLY A 168 7.41 6.63 -14.93
C GLY A 168 7.86 5.73 -13.77
N VAL A 169 7.04 4.75 -13.33
CA VAL A 169 7.51 3.68 -12.44
C VAL A 169 8.33 2.67 -13.23
N LEU A 170 7.82 2.24 -14.39
CA LEU A 170 8.54 1.36 -15.30
C LEU A 170 9.58 2.18 -16.09
N GLY A 171 10.82 2.20 -15.61
CA GLY A 171 11.94 2.85 -16.32
C GLY A 171 12.86 3.73 -15.48
N LYS A 172 12.67 3.86 -14.16
CA LYS A 172 13.69 4.45 -13.27
C LYS A 172 14.80 3.41 -13.03
N PRO A 173 16.04 3.63 -13.52
CA PRO A 173 17.16 2.73 -13.25
C PRO A 173 17.70 2.99 -11.83
N GLY A 174 17.78 1.94 -11.01
CA GLY A 174 18.27 1.97 -9.62
C GLY A 174 17.10 2.10 -8.64
N GLU A 175 16.80 1.16 -7.74
CA GLU A 175 17.60 0.15 -7.06
C GLU A 175 16.80 -1.18 -6.99
N ALA A 176 17.52 -2.30 -7.08
CA ALA A 176 17.02 -3.69 -7.14
C ALA A 176 16.22 -4.10 -8.41
N GLY A 177 16.99 -4.41 -9.47
CA GLY A 177 16.55 -5.28 -10.56
C GLY A 177 16.59 -4.59 -11.91
N LYS A 178 17.63 -4.86 -12.70
CA LYS A 178 17.65 -4.55 -14.13
C LYS A 178 16.36 -5.05 -14.75
N LEU A 179 15.59 -4.12 -15.30
CA LEU A 179 14.38 -4.41 -16.06
C LEU A 179 14.85 -4.97 -17.41
N ASP A 180 15.05 -6.28 -17.47
CA ASP A 180 15.01 -6.97 -18.74
C ASP A 180 13.54 -7.04 -19.19
N ILE A 181 13.28 -6.40 -20.32
CA ILE A 181 12.02 -6.39 -21.06
C ILE A 181 12.06 -7.38 -22.23
N SER A 182 13.20 -8.03 -22.47
CA SER A 182 13.29 -9.25 -23.28
C SER A 182 13.00 -10.47 -22.41
N ARG A 183 12.34 -11.46 -23.00
CA ARG A 183 12.34 -12.81 -22.44
C ARG A 183 13.72 -13.43 -22.57
#